data_AF-A0A820E668-F1
#
_entry.id   AF-A0A820E668-F1
#
_cell.length_a   1.000
_cell.length_b   1.000
_cell.length_c   1.000
_cell.angle_alpha   90.00
_cell.angle_beta   90.00
_cell.angle_gamma   90.00
#
_symmetry.space_group_name_H-M   'P 1'
#
loop_
_entity.id
_entity.type
_entity.pdbx_description
1 polymer ?
#
loop_
_entity_poly.entity_id
_entity_poly.type
_entity_poly.pdbx_seq_one_letter_code
_entity_poly.pdbx_strand_id
1 'polypeptide(L)'
;ALPGSTKITELYRDWFIKQNLPWDFRDFNGRSDYGPFLAAGIAAGGVATGSDAIKTAAQREKYQQSVGKNNAGFAGAALDPCYHQPCDTIKNIHLFGYENLVQAAAYGLEFLGQHENLLTWLYPDGRL
;
A
#
# COMPACT_ATOMS: atom_id res chain seq x y z
N ALA A 1 -6.75 -14.46 5.11
CA ALA A 1 -5.56 -14.89 4.32
C ALA A 1 -4.37 -14.99 5.26
N LEU A 2 -3.25 -15.55 4.81
CA LEU A 2 -2.01 -15.53 5.58
C LEU A 2 -1.53 -14.07 5.76
N PRO A 3 -0.93 -13.72 6.91
CA PRO A 3 -0.43 -12.37 7.15
C PRO A 3 0.76 -12.05 6.23
N GLY A 4 0.91 -10.77 5.89
CA GLY A 4 2.08 -10.27 5.18
C GLY A 4 3.31 -10.09 6.08
N SER A 5 4.42 -9.68 5.48
CA SER A 5 5.67 -9.39 6.19
C SER A 5 5.57 -8.10 7.00
N THR A 6 5.77 -8.18 8.32
CA THR A 6 5.91 -7.00 9.19
C THR A 6 7.08 -6.12 8.74
N LYS A 7 8.21 -6.71 8.34
CA LYS A 7 9.41 -5.97 7.90
C LYS A 7 9.16 -5.15 6.65
N ILE A 8 8.50 -5.72 5.64
CA ILE A 8 8.12 -4.96 4.43
C ILE A 8 7.05 -3.90 4.76
N THR A 9 6.14 -4.20 5.69
CA THR A 9 5.12 -3.23 6.15
C THR A 9 5.77 -2.01 6.82
N GLU A 10 6.73 -2.25 7.72
CA GLU A 10 7.52 -1.21 8.39
C GLU A 10 8.33 -0.40 7.38
N LEU A 11 8.97 -1.05 6.41
CA LEU A 11 9.71 -0.38 5.33
C LEU A 11 8.85 0.66 4.60
N TYR A 12 7.64 0.27 4.17
CA TYR A 12 6.74 1.21 3.49
C TYR A 12 6.19 2.26 4.44
N ARG A 13 5.76 1.89 5.65
CA ARG A 13 5.27 2.83 6.67
C ARG A 13 6.27 3.95 6.90
N ASP A 14 7.53 3.59 7.11
CA ASP A 14 8.60 4.52 7.43
C ASP A 14 8.92 5.42 6.21
N TRP A 15 8.79 4.90 4.99
CA TRP A 15 8.85 5.70 3.77
C TRP A 15 7.74 6.75 3.72
N PHE A 16 6.46 6.35 3.92
CA PHE A 16 5.34 7.31 3.91
C PHE A 16 5.50 8.39 4.99
N ILE A 17 5.93 8.01 6.20
CA ILE A 17 6.23 8.97 7.28
C ILE A 17 7.32 9.94 6.84
N LYS A 18 8.42 9.45 6.26
CA LYS A 18 9.54 10.30 5.79
C LYS A 18 9.12 11.26 4.68
N GLN A 19 8.19 10.87 3.82
CA GLN A 19 7.64 11.75 2.78
C GLN A 19 6.52 12.69 3.27
N ASN A 20 6.18 12.66 4.57
CA ASN A 20 5.04 13.39 5.14
C ASN A 20 3.69 13.02 4.48
N LEU A 21 3.56 11.76 4.05
CA LEU A 21 2.35 11.23 3.41
C LEU A 21 1.51 10.41 4.40
N PRO A 22 0.18 10.40 4.25
CA PRO A 22 -0.70 9.61 5.08
C PRO A 22 -0.67 8.15 4.61
N TRP A 23 -0.74 7.22 5.54
CA TRP A 23 -0.78 5.78 5.27
C TRP A 23 -1.83 5.11 6.14
N ASP A 24 -2.50 4.07 5.66
CA ASP A 24 -3.33 3.20 6.49
C ASP A 24 -2.86 1.76 6.35
N PHE A 25 -2.88 1.02 7.47
CA PHE A 25 -2.62 -0.41 7.42
C PHE A 25 -3.77 -1.14 6.72
N ARG A 26 -3.42 -2.13 5.89
CA ARG A 26 -4.37 -2.98 5.19
C ARG A 26 -3.95 -4.43 5.32
N ASP A 27 -4.80 -5.21 5.97
CA ASP A 27 -4.63 -6.65 6.04
C ASP A 27 -4.72 -7.29 4.66
N PHE A 28 -3.89 -8.31 4.46
CA PHE A 28 -4.03 -9.22 3.36
C PHE A 28 -5.31 -10.04 3.53
N ASN A 29 -6.19 -9.94 2.53
CA ASN A 29 -7.47 -10.61 2.47
C ASN A 29 -7.48 -11.75 1.43
N GLY A 30 -6.39 -11.93 0.67
CA GLY A 30 -6.24 -12.98 -0.35
C GLY A 30 -6.77 -12.58 -1.72
N ARG A 31 -7.21 -11.32 -1.92
CA ARG A 31 -7.77 -10.82 -3.18
C ARG A 31 -6.72 -10.20 -4.13
N SER A 32 -5.49 -10.71 -4.13
CA SER A 32 -4.42 -10.27 -5.04
C SER A 32 -3.30 -11.33 -5.12
N ASP A 33 -2.32 -11.11 -5.98
CA ASP A 33 -1.29 -12.08 -6.38
C ASP A 33 -0.30 -12.44 -5.28
N TYR A 34 -0.28 -11.72 -4.15
CA TYR A 34 0.53 -12.09 -2.99
C TYR A 34 0.11 -13.43 -2.37
N GLY A 35 -1.13 -13.89 -2.61
CA GLY A 35 -1.69 -15.08 -1.95
C GLY A 35 -0.84 -16.35 -2.12
N PRO A 36 -0.53 -16.77 -3.36
CA PRO A 36 0.34 -17.93 -3.60
C PRO A 36 1.76 -17.81 -3.01
N PHE A 37 2.35 -16.61 -2.98
CA PHE A 37 3.67 -16.39 -2.36
C PHE A 37 3.62 -16.68 -0.85
N LEU A 38 2.63 -16.14 -0.16
CA LEU A 38 2.44 -16.39 1.27
C LEU A 38 2.19 -17.87 1.55
N ALA A 39 1.39 -18.54 0.72
CA ALA A 39 1.12 -19.97 0.85
C ALA A 39 2.38 -20.83 0.71
N ALA A 40 3.39 -20.35 -0.04
CA ALA A 40 4.71 -20.98 -0.19
C ALA A 40 5.74 -20.50 0.85
N GLY A 41 5.33 -19.79 1.91
CA GLY A 41 6.24 -19.24 2.92
C GLY A 41 7.20 -18.19 2.36
N ILE A 42 6.81 -17.48 1.30
CA ILE A 42 7.53 -16.33 0.77
C ILE A 42 6.89 -15.06 1.35
N ALA A 43 7.68 -14.30 2.11
CA ALA A 43 7.30 -13.01 2.63
C ALA A 43 6.80 -12.08 1.53
N ALA A 44 5.62 -11.50 1.72
CA ALA A 44 5.03 -10.54 0.80
C ALA A 44 4.56 -9.29 1.56
N GLY A 45 4.63 -8.15 0.90
CA GLY A 45 4.14 -6.85 1.35
C GLY A 45 3.98 -5.93 0.15
N GLY A 46 3.38 -4.76 0.33
CA GLY A 46 3.13 -3.86 -0.80
C GLY A 46 2.35 -2.62 -0.43
N VAL A 47 1.99 -1.87 -1.47
CA VAL A 47 1.27 -0.60 -1.38
C VAL A 47 0.03 -0.63 -2.27
N ALA A 48 -1.04 0.04 -1.84
CA ALA A 48 -2.28 0.18 -2.61
C ALA A 48 -3.00 1.46 -2.18
N THR A 49 -3.75 2.07 -3.11
CA THR A 49 -4.66 3.20 -2.81
C THR A 49 -6.06 2.75 -2.37
N GLY A 50 -6.37 1.46 -2.52
CA GLY A 50 -7.67 0.86 -2.25
C GLY A 50 -8.55 0.73 -3.50
N SER A 51 -9.72 0.09 -3.32
CA SER A 51 -10.67 -0.23 -4.38
C SER A 51 -12.12 0.05 -3.95
N ASP A 52 -12.88 -0.99 -3.61
CA ASP A 52 -14.32 -0.97 -3.28
C ASP A 52 -14.64 -0.47 -1.87
N ALA A 53 -13.65 -0.40 -0.98
CA ALA A 53 -13.85 0.03 0.39
C ALA A 53 -14.31 1.49 0.48
N ILE A 54 -15.22 1.79 1.42
CA ILE A 54 -15.71 3.16 1.66
C ILE A 54 -14.72 3.93 2.54
N LYS A 55 -14.31 5.12 2.09
CA LYS A 55 -13.46 6.02 2.87
C LYS A 55 -14.24 6.58 4.07
N THR A 56 -13.72 6.37 5.27
CA THR A 56 -14.36 6.89 6.49
C THR A 56 -14.12 8.38 6.66
N ALA A 57 -14.92 9.05 7.51
CA ALA A 57 -14.71 10.44 7.88
C ALA A 57 -13.32 10.67 8.51
N ALA A 58 -12.89 9.76 9.39
CA ALA A 58 -11.57 9.82 10.03
C ALA A 58 -10.43 9.66 9.02
N GLN A 59 -10.54 8.73 8.05
CA GLN A 59 -9.55 8.63 6.97
C GLN A 59 -9.52 9.89 6.13
N ARG A 60 -10.69 10.44 5.78
CA ARG A 60 -10.76 11.66 4.99
C ARG A 60 -10.14 12.85 5.73
N GLU A 61 -10.34 12.97 7.04
CA GLU A 61 -9.72 14.02 7.85
C GLU A 61 -8.21 13.86 7.94
N LYS A 62 -7.73 12.66 8.28
CA LYS A 62 -6.29 12.32 8.33
C LYS A 62 -5.58 12.69 7.03
N TYR A 63 -6.15 12.31 5.88
CA TYR A 63 -5.53 12.59 4.59
C TYR A 63 -5.61 14.09 4.25
N GLN A 64 -6.65 14.81 4.68
CA GLN A 64 -6.72 16.26 4.51
C GLN A 64 -5.58 16.98 5.20
N GLN A 65 -5.31 16.59 6.44
CA GLN A 65 -4.30 17.23 7.27
C GLN A 65 -2.90 17.04 6.68
N SER A 66 -2.66 15.91 6.00
CA SER A 66 -1.36 15.58 5.42
C SER A 66 -1.18 16.06 3.97
N VAL A 67 -2.15 15.87 3.09
CA VAL A 67 -2.00 16.14 1.64
C VAL A 67 -2.96 17.19 1.08
N GLY A 68 -3.70 17.86 1.97
CA GLY A 68 -4.64 18.91 1.60
C GLY A 68 -5.99 18.40 1.10
N LYS A 69 -6.97 19.30 1.06
CA LYS A 69 -8.37 18.99 0.71
C LYS A 69 -8.52 18.34 -0.67
N ASN A 70 -7.72 18.76 -1.64
CA ASN A 70 -7.84 18.35 -3.04
C ASN A 70 -7.34 16.90 -3.28
N ASN A 71 -6.42 16.40 -2.45
CA ASN A 71 -5.85 15.05 -2.60
C ASN A 71 -6.46 14.02 -1.65
N ALA A 72 -7.31 14.46 -0.72
CA ALA A 72 -7.80 13.60 0.36
C ALA A 72 -9.01 12.72 -0.03
N GLY A 73 -9.62 12.95 -1.19
CA GLY A 73 -10.83 12.26 -1.67
C GLY A 73 -12.10 12.75 -0.97
N PHE A 74 -13.10 11.87 -0.81
CA PHE A 74 -14.36 12.18 -0.12
C PHE A 74 -14.71 11.10 0.90
N ALA A 75 -15.22 11.50 2.06
CA ALA A 75 -15.78 10.55 3.02
C ALA A 75 -17.10 10.00 2.46
N GLY A 76 -17.38 8.71 2.70
CA GLY A 76 -18.58 8.04 2.20
C GLY A 76 -18.51 7.58 0.74
N ALA A 77 -17.47 7.96 0.00
CA ALA A 77 -17.19 7.44 -1.33
C ALA A 77 -16.32 6.17 -1.24
N ALA A 78 -16.44 5.29 -2.24
CA ALA A 78 -15.45 4.24 -2.46
C ALA A 78 -14.06 4.85 -2.73
N LEU A 79 -13.00 4.13 -2.35
CA LEU A 79 -11.62 4.56 -2.61
C LEU A 79 -11.33 4.65 -4.11
N ASP A 80 -11.93 3.77 -4.89
CA ASP A 80 -12.07 3.85 -6.34
C ASP A 80 -13.55 3.67 -6.73
N PRO A 81 -14.27 4.76 -7.06
CA PRO A 81 -15.67 4.70 -7.51
C PRO A 81 -15.88 3.95 -8.84
N CYS A 82 -14.82 3.71 -9.61
CA CYS A 82 -14.87 3.01 -10.90
C CYS A 82 -14.29 1.59 -10.83
N TYR A 83 -13.99 1.05 -9.64
CA TYR A 83 -13.46 -0.31 -9.51
C TYR A 83 -14.34 -1.34 -10.24
N HIS A 84 -13.77 -2.04 -11.23
CA HIS A 84 -14.46 -2.99 -12.12
C HIS A 84 -15.65 -2.40 -12.90
N GLN A 85 -15.65 -1.08 -13.15
CA GLN A 85 -16.66 -0.39 -13.95
C GLN A 85 -16.06 0.08 -15.28
N PRO A 86 -16.90 0.32 -16.32
CA PRO A 86 -16.43 0.84 -17.61
C PRO A 86 -15.71 2.20 -17.54
N CYS A 87 -15.89 2.95 -16.44
CA CYS A 87 -15.21 4.22 -16.23
C CYS A 87 -13.75 4.09 -15.72
N ASP A 88 -13.29 2.88 -15.38
CA ASP A 88 -11.89 2.59 -15.04
C ASP A 88 -11.00 2.73 -16.28
N THR A 89 -10.60 3.96 -16.51
CA THR A 89 -9.83 4.42 -17.67
C THR A 89 -8.75 5.37 -17.18
N ILE A 90 -7.90 5.87 -18.08
CA ILE A 90 -6.89 6.88 -17.73
C ILE A 90 -7.49 8.16 -17.12
N LYS A 91 -8.80 8.40 -17.30
CA LYS A 91 -9.51 9.54 -16.69
C LYS A 91 -9.81 9.34 -15.19
N ASN A 92 -9.69 8.12 -14.67
CA ASN A 92 -9.91 7.77 -13.27
C ASN A 92 -8.60 7.71 -12.46
N ILE A 93 -7.48 8.19 -13.01
CA ILE A 93 -6.19 8.21 -12.30
C ILE A 93 -6.06 9.48 -11.47
N HIS A 94 -5.92 9.34 -10.16
CA HIS A 94 -5.50 10.42 -9.29
C HIS A 94 -3.97 10.56 -9.33
N LEU A 95 -3.46 11.49 -10.14
CA LEU A 95 -2.03 11.61 -10.46
C LEU A 95 -1.13 11.73 -9.22
N PHE A 96 -1.50 12.55 -8.24
CA PHE A 96 -0.74 12.66 -6.99
C PHE A 96 -0.64 11.33 -6.25
N GLY A 97 -1.73 10.55 -6.21
CA GLY A 97 -1.72 9.23 -5.56
C GLY A 97 -0.84 8.24 -6.33
N TYR A 98 -0.99 8.22 -7.66
CA TYR A 98 -0.21 7.36 -8.56
C TYR A 98 1.30 7.61 -8.43
N GLU A 99 1.76 8.86 -8.55
CA GLU A 99 3.18 9.20 -8.49
C GLU A 99 3.81 8.81 -7.16
N ASN A 100 3.12 9.06 -6.04
CA ASN A 100 3.62 8.68 -4.72
C ASN A 100 3.66 7.16 -4.54
N LEU A 101 2.68 6.42 -5.06
CA LEU A 101 2.69 4.95 -4.99
C LEU A 101 3.80 4.33 -5.85
N VAL A 102 4.06 4.89 -7.03
CA VAL A 102 5.18 4.47 -7.89
C VAL A 102 6.52 4.72 -7.19
N GLN A 103 6.70 5.88 -6.56
CA GLN A 103 7.91 6.17 -5.80
C GLN A 103 8.07 5.24 -4.59
N ALA A 104 6.98 4.93 -3.87
CA ALA A 104 7.00 3.96 -2.79
C ALA A 104 7.46 2.59 -3.29
N ALA A 105 6.84 2.08 -4.38
CA ALA A 105 7.18 0.79 -4.96
C ALA A 105 8.65 0.74 -5.43
N ALA A 106 9.13 1.80 -6.10
CA ALA A 106 10.52 1.91 -6.52
C ALA A 106 11.48 1.88 -5.32
N TYR A 107 11.18 2.63 -4.25
CA TYR A 107 11.96 2.61 -3.02
C TYR A 107 12.01 1.21 -2.39
N GLY A 108 10.87 0.51 -2.33
CA GLY A 108 10.81 -0.86 -1.82
C GLY A 108 11.67 -1.82 -2.63
N LEU A 109 11.60 -1.74 -3.97
CA LEU A 109 12.41 -2.56 -4.87
C LEU A 109 13.91 -2.28 -4.71
N GLU A 110 14.30 -1.01 -4.67
CA GLU A 110 15.71 -0.61 -4.52
C GLU A 110 16.27 -1.07 -3.17
N PHE A 111 15.56 -0.77 -2.07
CA PHE A 111 15.98 -1.13 -0.72
C PHE A 111 16.17 -2.65 -0.59
N LEU A 112 15.19 -3.44 -1.04
CA LEU A 112 15.25 -4.90 -0.94
C LEU A 112 16.29 -5.50 -1.89
N GLY A 113 16.44 -4.94 -3.10
CA GLY A 113 17.40 -5.41 -4.10
C GLY A 113 18.86 -5.13 -3.75
N GLN A 114 19.12 -4.10 -2.93
CA GLN A 114 20.46 -3.74 -2.46
C GLN A 114 20.75 -4.25 -1.04
N HIS A 115 19.80 -4.91 -0.38
CA HIS A 115 19.99 -5.36 1.00
C HIS A 115 20.97 -6.54 1.06
N GLU A 116 22.11 -6.36 1.75
CA GLU A 116 23.21 -7.35 1.76
C GLU A 116 22.77 -8.75 2.22
N ASN A 117 21.90 -8.84 3.22
CA ASN A 117 21.37 -10.11 3.71
C ASN A 117 19.84 -10.08 3.83
N LEU A 118 19.18 -10.07 2.68
CA LEU A 118 17.73 -10.00 2.58
C LEU A 118 17.01 -11.15 3.32
N LEU A 119 17.58 -12.36 3.34
CA LEU A 119 16.97 -13.51 4.01
C LEU A 119 16.91 -13.30 5.52
N THR A 120 18.01 -12.93 6.16
CA THR A 120 18.01 -12.65 7.60
C THR A 120 17.16 -11.42 7.94
N TRP A 121 17.09 -10.42 7.05
CA TRP A 121 16.24 -9.26 7.26
C TRP A 121 14.74 -9.60 7.20
N LEU A 122 14.32 -10.39 6.20
CA LEU A 122 12.93 -10.82 6.04
C LEU A 122 12.50 -11.84 7.11
N TYR A 123 13.42 -12.70 7.52
CA TYR A 123 13.18 -13.83 8.40
C TYR A 123 14.19 -13.82 9.57
N PRO A 124 14.10 -12.83 10.49
CA PRO A 124 15.08 -12.69 11.59
C PRO A 124 15.11 -13.92 12.52
N ASP A 125 13.99 -14.63 12.62
CA ASP A 125 13.84 -15.84 13.43
C ASP A 125 13.95 -17.14 12.59
N GLY A 126 14.41 -17.03 11.34
CA GLY A 126 14.47 -18.13 10.38
C GLY A 126 13.20 -18.24 9.52
N ARG A 127 13.34 -18.93 8.39
CA ARG A 127 12.23 -19.20 7.46
C ARG A 127 11.54 -20.50 7.90
N LEU A 128 10.22 -20.47 8.03
CA LEU A 128 9.39 -21.66 8.28
C LEU A 128 9.59 -22.72 7.19
#